data_AF-A0A8B9QYC7-F1
#
_entry.id   AF-A0A8B9QYC7-F1
#
_cell.length_a   1.000
_cell.length_b   1.000
_cell.length_c   1.000
_cell.angle_alpha   90.00
_cell.angle_beta   90.00
_cell.angle_gamma   90.00
#
_symmetry.space_group_name_H-M   'P 1'
#
loop_
_entity.id
_entity.type
_entity.pdbx_description
1 polymer ?
#
loop_
_entity_poly.entity_id
_entity_poly.type
_entity_poly.pdbx_seq_one_letter_code
_entity_poly.pdbx_strand_id
1 'polypeptide(L)'
;VAIFWLTEALPLAVSALLPAFMFPLFGIMASKQVASAYFKDFHLLLIGVICLATSIEKWNFHKRVALRMVMLVGVNPAWLTLGFMVSCSFLSMWLSNTSAAAMVMPIVEAVAQQIIRAEAEADALEMSYSNSSVNPALELNGSKDHTKWGWLDREQNLPPAETGRKSREDKYNGISKVMCLCIAYSATIGGLTTITGTSTNLIFNFNYCQCINFGSWFILSIPITVIILLLSWVWLQWLFLGFDFKSMFRCGKEKTAREQASAQVIREEYKKLGPIRYVELYPEIVTLVLFILMTLLWFTRDPGFIPGWSSLFPNFWSCSSNTI
;
A
#
# COMPACT_ATOMS: atom_id res chain seq x y z
N VAL A 1 28.78 4.66 -14.63
CA VAL A 1 27.63 5.11 -13.80
C VAL A 1 26.36 4.35 -14.13
N ALA A 2 25.88 4.33 -15.37
CA ALA A 2 24.67 3.58 -15.75
C ALA A 2 24.68 2.09 -15.37
N ILE A 3 25.82 1.41 -15.57
CA ILE A 3 25.97 0.00 -15.15
C ILE A 3 25.77 -0.16 -13.64
N PHE A 4 26.35 0.73 -12.81
CA PHE A 4 26.18 0.66 -11.35
C PHE A 4 24.75 0.94 -10.87
N TRP A 5 24.00 1.75 -11.61
CA TRP A 5 22.58 1.96 -11.36
C TRP A 5 21.73 0.74 -11.73
N LEU A 6 22.10 0.03 -12.81
CA LEU A 6 21.38 -1.16 -13.26
C LEU A 6 21.73 -2.42 -12.45
N THR A 7 22.98 -2.57 -12.02
CA THR A 7 23.45 -3.76 -11.29
C THR A 7 23.32 -3.63 -9.78
N GLU A 8 23.02 -2.43 -9.27
CA GLU A 8 22.98 -2.11 -7.83
C GLU A 8 24.22 -2.61 -7.05
N ALA A 9 25.37 -2.72 -7.72
CA ALA A 9 26.61 -3.24 -7.10
C ALA A 9 27.14 -2.34 -5.97
N LEU A 10 26.70 -1.08 -5.92
CA LEU A 10 26.95 -0.11 -4.85
C LEU A 10 25.62 0.51 -4.41
N PRO A 11 25.49 0.92 -3.13
CA PRO A 11 24.30 1.65 -2.67
C PRO A 11 23.98 2.83 -3.58
N LEU A 12 22.69 3.05 -3.86
CA LEU A 12 22.24 4.08 -4.81
C LEU A 12 22.82 5.48 -4.51
N ALA A 13 22.99 5.83 -3.23
CA ALA A 13 23.62 7.09 -2.83
C ALA A 13 25.09 7.20 -3.26
N VAL A 14 25.85 6.12 -3.18
CA VAL A 14 27.26 6.07 -3.62
C VAL A 14 27.32 6.15 -5.15
N SER A 15 26.47 5.40 -5.82
CA SER A 15 26.33 5.43 -7.29
C SER A 15 25.93 6.82 -7.80
N ALA A 16 25.10 7.55 -7.04
CA ALA A 16 24.71 8.93 -7.33
C ALA A 16 25.84 9.94 -7.10
N LEU A 17 26.78 9.68 -6.19
CA LEU A 17 27.93 10.55 -5.92
C LEU A 17 29.12 10.32 -6.85
N LEU A 18 29.18 9.18 -7.55
CA LEU A 18 30.27 8.89 -8.49
C LEU A 18 30.52 10.00 -9.52
N PRO A 19 29.51 10.57 -10.22
CA PRO A 19 29.73 11.69 -11.13
C PRO A 19 30.34 12.92 -10.45
N ALA A 20 30.00 13.18 -9.18
CA ALA A 20 30.52 14.30 -8.42
C ALA A 20 32.05 14.29 -8.31
N PHE A 21 32.63 13.09 -8.19
CA PHE A 21 34.08 12.90 -8.08
C PHE A 21 34.75 12.62 -9.44
N MET A 22 34.11 11.82 -10.30
CA MET A 22 34.71 11.41 -11.56
C MET A 22 34.79 12.56 -12.57
N PHE A 23 33.79 13.46 -12.63
CA PHE A 23 33.80 14.55 -13.60
C PHE A 23 34.93 15.57 -13.36
N PRO A 24 35.22 16.00 -12.12
CA PRO A 24 36.40 16.81 -11.84
C PRO A 24 37.71 16.05 -12.02
N LEU A 25 37.77 14.76 -11.64
CA LEU A 25 39.00 13.96 -11.73
C LEU A 25 39.46 13.74 -13.19
N PHE A 26 38.51 13.56 -14.12
CA PHE A 26 38.81 13.43 -15.55
C PHE A 26 38.86 14.77 -16.29
N GLY A 27 38.72 15.90 -15.58
CA GLY A 27 38.78 17.24 -16.20
C GLY A 27 37.61 17.58 -17.12
N ILE A 28 36.47 16.89 -17.00
CA ILE A 28 35.29 17.10 -17.85
C ILE A 28 34.52 18.37 -17.43
N MET A 29 34.39 18.61 -16.12
CA MET A 29 33.71 19.79 -15.56
C MET A 29 34.42 20.27 -14.28
N ALA A 30 34.37 21.58 -14.03
CA ALA A 30 34.90 22.16 -12.80
C ALA A 30 34.11 21.70 -11.57
N SER A 31 34.81 21.43 -10.46
CA SER A 31 34.20 20.97 -9.19
C SER A 31 33.06 21.86 -8.71
N LYS A 32 33.18 23.19 -8.89
CA LYS A 32 32.13 24.15 -8.53
C LYS A 32 30.83 23.95 -9.33
N GLN A 33 30.93 23.70 -10.63
CA GLN A 33 29.76 23.47 -11.49
C GLN A 33 29.08 22.15 -11.16
N VAL A 34 29.87 21.10 -10.93
CA VAL A 34 29.36 19.79 -10.53
C VAL A 34 28.66 19.89 -9.17
N ALA A 35 29.26 20.54 -8.17
CA ALA A 35 28.66 20.74 -6.86
C ALA A 35 27.33 21.52 -6.92
N SER A 36 27.25 22.55 -7.76
CA SER A 36 26.02 23.32 -7.97
C SER A 36 24.89 22.48 -8.58
N ALA A 37 25.20 21.41 -9.30
CA ALA A 37 24.18 20.52 -9.85
C ALA A 37 23.53 19.61 -8.78
N TYR A 38 24.23 19.34 -7.68
CA TYR A 38 23.73 18.53 -6.56
C TYR A 38 22.92 19.35 -5.55
N PHE A 39 23.26 20.62 -5.31
CA PHE A 39 22.52 21.48 -4.37
C PHE A 39 21.47 22.34 -5.07
N LYS A 40 20.35 21.69 -5.42
CA LYS A 40 19.18 22.37 -6.00
C LYS A 40 18.04 22.49 -4.99
N ASP A 41 17.23 23.53 -5.13
CA ASP A 41 16.13 23.89 -4.21
C ASP A 41 15.15 22.76 -3.92
N PHE A 42 14.98 21.82 -4.84
CA PHE A 42 14.10 20.66 -4.65
C PHE A 42 14.55 19.74 -3.50
N HIS A 43 15.84 19.68 -3.16
CA HIS A 43 16.31 18.87 -2.04
C HIS A 43 15.82 19.45 -0.71
N LEU A 44 15.77 20.79 -0.57
CA LEU A 44 15.21 21.45 0.61
C LEU A 44 13.72 21.16 0.75
N LEU A 45 12.98 21.16 -0.37
CA LEU A 45 11.59 20.74 -0.41
C LEU A 45 11.43 19.28 0.07
N LEU A 46 12.25 18.36 -0.45
CA LEU A 46 12.21 16.96 -0.07
C LEU A 46 12.48 16.76 1.44
N ILE A 47 13.47 17.46 2.00
CA ILE A 47 13.76 17.42 3.44
C ILE A 47 12.56 17.91 4.26
N GLY A 48 11.92 19.00 3.84
CA GLY A 48 10.73 19.53 4.49
C GLY A 48 9.56 18.53 4.51
N VAL A 49 9.31 17.87 3.37
CA VAL A 49 8.26 16.84 3.25
C VAL A 49 8.57 15.63 4.12
N ILE A 50 9.82 15.16 4.14
CA ILE A 50 10.23 14.03 5.00
C ILE A 50 10.08 14.39 6.48
N CYS A 51 10.46 15.61 6.89
CA CYS A 51 10.30 16.09 8.26
C CYS A 51 8.81 16.14 8.68
N LEU A 52 7.95 16.59 7.78
CA LEU A 52 6.51 16.62 8.03
C LEU A 52 5.91 15.21 8.07
N ALA A 53 6.30 14.33 7.15
CA ALA A 53 5.88 12.94 7.10
C ALA A 53 6.25 12.17 8.40
N THR A 54 7.50 12.30 8.85
CA THR A 54 7.98 11.70 10.10
C THR A 54 7.28 12.27 11.34
N SER A 55 6.88 13.55 11.29
CA SER A 55 6.07 14.15 12.35
C SER A 55 4.67 13.51 12.42
N ILE A 56 3.98 13.34 11.29
CA ILE A 56 2.66 12.66 11.22
C ILE A 56 2.77 11.20 11.67
N GLU A 57 3.88 10.55 11.37
CA GLU A 57 4.17 9.18 11.82
C GLU A 57 4.26 9.09 13.34
N LYS A 58 5.02 9.99 13.97
CA LYS A 58 5.25 9.99 15.42
C LYS A 58 3.96 10.05 16.23
N TRP A 59 2.95 10.77 15.74
CA TRP A 59 1.67 10.95 16.45
C TRP A 59 0.63 9.88 16.12
N ASN A 60 0.96 8.86 15.32
CA ASN A 60 0.06 7.76 14.90
C ASN A 60 -1.29 8.24 14.29
N PHE A 61 -1.39 9.50 13.88
CA PHE A 61 -2.60 10.09 13.28
C PHE A 61 -3.03 9.31 12.03
N HIS A 62 -2.06 8.98 11.19
CA HIS A 62 -2.24 8.19 9.97
C HIS A 62 -2.92 6.83 10.24
N LYS A 63 -2.59 6.14 11.35
CA LYS A 63 -3.24 4.87 11.74
C LYS A 63 -4.71 5.08 12.11
N ARG A 64 -5.05 6.17 12.84
CA ARG A 64 -6.44 6.51 13.15
C ARG A 64 -7.25 6.78 11.89
N VAL A 65 -6.69 7.52 10.95
CA VAL A 65 -7.35 7.82 9.66
C VAL A 65 -7.54 6.55 8.84
N ALA A 66 -6.50 5.71 8.69
CA ALA A 66 -6.59 4.46 7.94
C ALA A 66 -7.64 3.51 8.53
N LEU A 67 -7.65 3.29 9.86
CA LEU A 67 -8.62 2.42 10.50
C LEU A 67 -10.05 2.96 10.38
N ARG A 68 -10.26 4.28 10.46
CA ARG A 68 -11.58 4.89 10.22
C ARG A 68 -12.06 4.66 8.79
N MET A 69 -11.18 4.82 7.81
CA MET A 69 -11.50 4.59 6.40
C MET A 69 -11.88 3.12 6.15
N VAL A 70 -11.12 2.17 6.71
CA VAL A 70 -11.43 0.73 6.60
C VAL A 70 -12.77 0.40 7.29
N MET A 71 -13.07 1.00 8.45
CA MET A 71 -14.35 0.80 9.13
C MET A 71 -15.56 1.36 8.34
N LEU A 72 -15.37 2.39 7.52
CA LEU A 72 -16.43 3.01 6.73
C LEU A 72 -16.84 2.17 5.51
N VAL A 73 -15.88 1.48 4.88
CA VAL A 73 -16.10 0.70 3.65
C VAL A 73 -16.83 -0.63 3.91
N GLY A 74 -16.78 -1.13 5.15
CA GLY A 74 -17.47 -2.35 5.56
C GLY A 74 -16.55 -3.56 5.64
N VAL A 75 -17.10 -4.69 6.10
CA VAL A 75 -16.31 -5.86 6.51
C VAL A 75 -16.36 -7.05 5.55
N ASN A 76 -17.07 -6.92 4.44
CA ASN A 76 -17.04 -7.92 3.36
C ASN A 76 -15.61 -7.97 2.80
N PRO A 77 -14.99 -9.16 2.63
CA PRO A 77 -13.58 -9.28 2.23
C PRO A 77 -13.19 -8.49 0.96
N ALA A 78 -14.08 -8.41 -0.04
CA ALA A 78 -13.78 -7.66 -1.26
C ALA A 78 -13.73 -6.14 -0.99
N TRP A 79 -14.70 -5.62 -0.24
CA TRP A 79 -14.77 -4.22 0.18
C TRP A 79 -13.70 -3.87 1.21
N LEU A 80 -13.34 -4.80 2.07
CA LEU A 80 -12.29 -4.66 3.06
C LEU A 80 -10.94 -4.42 2.40
N THR A 81 -10.59 -5.20 1.37
CA THR A 81 -9.36 -4.96 0.59
C THR A 81 -9.40 -3.62 -0.15
N LEU A 82 -10.56 -3.20 -0.68
CA LEU A 82 -10.73 -1.87 -1.27
C LEU A 82 -10.47 -0.78 -0.22
N GLY A 83 -11.02 -0.92 0.99
CA GLY A 83 -10.81 0.01 2.08
C GLY A 83 -9.33 0.12 2.47
N PHE A 84 -8.62 -1.01 2.50
CA PHE A 84 -7.18 -1.03 2.73
C PHE A 84 -6.40 -0.35 1.59
N MET A 85 -6.75 -0.60 0.33
CA MET A 85 -6.12 0.06 -0.82
C MET A 85 -6.39 1.58 -0.79
N VAL A 86 -7.63 2.02 -0.66
CA VAL A 86 -7.95 3.46 -0.59
C VAL A 86 -7.21 4.14 0.56
N SER A 87 -7.17 3.51 1.73
CA SER A 87 -6.44 4.04 2.88
C SER A 87 -4.93 4.12 2.64
N CYS A 88 -4.34 3.07 2.07
CA CYS A 88 -2.91 3.00 1.78
C CYS A 88 -2.50 4.01 0.70
N SER A 89 -3.26 4.10 -0.39
CA SER A 89 -3.06 5.09 -1.46
C SER A 89 -3.13 6.52 -0.93
N PHE A 90 -4.14 6.82 -0.10
CA PHE A 90 -4.27 8.13 0.52
C PHE A 90 -3.09 8.48 1.42
N LEU A 91 -2.60 7.54 2.23
CA LEU A 91 -1.42 7.77 3.06
C LEU A 91 -0.15 7.94 2.21
N SER A 92 0.00 7.14 1.16
CA SER A 92 1.15 7.17 0.25
C SER A 92 1.21 8.40 -0.66
N MET A 93 0.10 9.13 -0.79
CA MET A 93 0.08 10.41 -1.47
C MET A 93 0.93 11.48 -0.72
N TRP A 94 1.08 11.33 0.59
CA TRP A 94 1.75 12.32 1.44
C TRP A 94 3.03 11.77 2.10
N LEU A 95 3.04 10.47 2.36
CA LEU A 95 4.18 9.74 2.92
C LEU A 95 4.94 9.03 1.80
N SER A 96 6.14 8.53 2.10
CA SER A 96 6.84 7.67 1.15
C SER A 96 6.10 6.34 0.96
N ASN A 97 6.16 5.77 -0.25
CA ASN A 97 5.54 4.49 -0.58
C ASN A 97 5.94 3.37 0.40
N THR A 98 7.23 3.32 0.76
CA THR A 98 7.76 2.35 1.71
C THR A 98 7.20 2.57 3.12
N SER A 99 7.13 3.82 3.60
CA SER A 99 6.55 4.14 4.91
C SER A 99 5.07 3.78 4.97
N ALA A 100 4.29 4.15 3.95
CA ALA A 100 2.85 3.88 3.90
C ALA A 100 2.55 2.38 3.93
N ALA A 101 3.31 1.57 3.18
CA ALA A 101 3.18 0.12 3.20
C ALA A 101 3.56 -0.47 4.57
N ALA A 102 4.70 -0.07 5.14
CA ALA A 102 5.19 -0.57 6.43
C ALA A 102 4.23 -0.27 7.60
N MET A 103 3.52 0.87 7.56
CA MET A 103 2.55 1.25 8.59
C MET A 103 1.26 0.42 8.54
N VAL A 104 0.79 0.10 7.33
CA VAL A 104 -0.49 -0.58 7.12
C VAL A 104 -0.33 -2.11 7.17
N MET A 105 0.86 -2.62 6.86
CA MET A 105 1.15 -4.06 6.80
C MET A 105 0.83 -4.83 8.09
N PRO A 106 1.21 -4.38 9.31
CA PRO A 106 0.87 -5.10 10.54
C PRO A 106 -0.64 -5.23 10.78
N ILE A 107 -1.41 -4.20 10.40
CA ILE A 107 -2.88 -4.21 10.52
C ILE A 107 -3.46 -5.22 9.54
N VAL A 108 -2.95 -5.23 8.31
CA VAL A 108 -3.38 -6.15 7.27
C VAL A 108 -3.04 -7.59 7.62
N GLU A 109 -1.86 -7.86 8.16
CA GLU A 109 -1.49 -9.19 8.64
C GLU A 109 -2.41 -9.67 9.77
N ALA A 110 -2.72 -8.80 10.75
CA ALA A 110 -3.63 -9.14 11.84
C ALA A 110 -5.03 -9.51 11.31
N VAL A 111 -5.54 -8.76 10.33
CA VAL A 111 -6.85 -9.02 9.70
C VAL A 111 -6.82 -10.27 8.82
N ALA A 112 -5.76 -10.47 8.03
CA ALA A 112 -5.57 -11.65 7.20
C ALA A 112 -5.54 -12.93 8.05
N GLN A 113 -4.81 -12.92 9.17
CA GLN A 113 -4.75 -14.06 10.10
C GLN A 113 -6.12 -14.39 10.69
N GLN A 114 -6.93 -13.38 11.02
CA GLN A 114 -8.28 -13.63 11.54
C GLN A 114 -9.24 -14.20 10.50
N ILE A 115 -9.13 -13.74 9.25
CA ILE A 115 -9.89 -14.32 8.15
C ILE A 115 -9.54 -15.80 7.95
N ILE A 116 -8.24 -16.12 7.99
CA ILE A 116 -7.75 -17.50 7.87
C ILE A 116 -8.28 -18.38 9.01
N ARG A 117 -8.26 -17.88 10.26
CA ARG A 117 -8.81 -18.61 11.41
C ARG A 117 -10.30 -18.89 11.27
N ALA A 118 -11.08 -17.89 10.87
CA ALA A 118 -12.52 -18.05 10.67
C ALA A 118 -12.84 -19.05 9.55
N GLU A 119 -12.01 -19.09 8.50
CA GLU A 119 -12.16 -20.05 7.41
C GLU A 119 -11.78 -21.48 7.83
N ALA A 120 -10.72 -21.63 8.64
CA ALA A 120 -10.35 -22.91 9.24
C ALA A 120 -11.42 -23.47 10.20
N GLU A 121 -12.07 -22.61 10.99
CA GLU A 121 -13.19 -23.00 11.86
C GLU A 121 -14.42 -23.46 11.06
N ALA A 122 -14.76 -22.75 9.98
CA ALA A 122 -15.85 -23.14 9.08
C ALA A 122 -15.56 -24.49 8.39
N ASP A 123 -14.34 -24.67 7.88
CA ASP A 123 -13.89 -25.91 7.24
C ASP A 123 -13.87 -27.10 8.25
N ALA A 124 -13.63 -26.84 9.54
CA ALA A 124 -13.67 -27.84 10.60
C ALA A 124 -15.11 -28.24 10.98
N LEU A 125 -16.03 -27.27 11.03
CA LEU A 125 -17.46 -27.50 11.24
C LEU A 125 -18.06 -28.35 10.13
N GLU A 126 -17.78 -28.04 8.86
CA GLU A 126 -18.24 -28.84 7.72
C GLU A 126 -17.72 -30.28 7.79
N MET A 127 -16.44 -30.47 8.17
CA MET A 127 -15.85 -31.80 8.32
C MET A 127 -16.48 -32.59 9.49
N SER A 128 -16.83 -31.91 10.59
CA SER A 128 -17.53 -32.56 11.70
C SER A 128 -18.92 -33.06 11.30
N TYR A 129 -19.59 -32.33 10.41
CA TYR A 129 -20.90 -32.70 9.89
C TYR A 129 -20.81 -33.85 8.88
N SER A 130 -19.82 -33.83 7.98
CA SER A 130 -19.59 -34.91 7.02
C SER A 130 -19.20 -36.21 7.72
N ASN A 131 -18.34 -36.18 8.75
CA ASN A 131 -17.95 -37.36 9.51
C ASN A 131 -19.10 -37.94 10.34
N SER A 132 -20.07 -37.12 10.79
CA SER A 132 -21.27 -37.61 11.49
C SER A 132 -22.27 -38.29 10.54
N SER A 133 -22.20 -38.01 9.23
CA SER A 133 -23.07 -38.65 8.22
C SER A 133 -22.56 -40.01 7.72
N VAL A 134 -21.30 -40.37 8.00
CA VAL A 134 -20.71 -41.67 7.66
C VAL A 134 -20.68 -42.54 8.90
N ASN A 135 -21.81 -43.17 9.23
CA ASN A 135 -21.82 -44.27 10.21
C ASN A 135 -21.22 -45.53 9.56
N PRO A 136 -20.14 -46.13 10.10
CA PRO A 136 -19.58 -47.40 9.60
C PRO A 136 -20.50 -48.61 9.80
N ALA A 137 -21.69 -48.42 10.39
CA ALA A 137 -22.58 -49.50 10.80
C ALA A 137 -23.39 -50.15 9.66
N LEU A 138 -23.14 -49.80 8.40
CA LEU A 138 -23.93 -50.25 7.25
C LEU A 138 -23.13 -50.91 6.12
N GLU A 139 -21.90 -51.37 6.40
CA GLU A 139 -21.19 -52.28 5.49
C GLU A 139 -21.60 -53.74 5.74
N LEU A 140 -22.72 -54.14 5.13
CA LEU A 140 -23.06 -55.55 4.97
C LEU A 140 -22.24 -56.15 3.82
N ASN A 141 -21.18 -56.83 4.24
CA ASN A 141 -20.43 -57.93 3.64
C ASN A 141 -20.90 -58.42 2.24
N GLY A 142 -20.02 -58.27 1.24
CA GLY A 142 -20.19 -58.77 -0.12
C GLY A 142 -18.85 -59.19 -0.76
N SER A 143 -18.31 -60.32 -0.30
CA SER A 143 -17.43 -61.29 -0.98
C SER A 143 -16.70 -60.93 -2.29
N LYS A 144 -15.37 -61.17 -2.23
CA LYS A 144 -14.45 -61.83 -3.20
C LYS A 144 -13.58 -61.02 -4.18
N ASP A 145 -12.28 -61.24 -3.96
CA ASP A 145 -11.20 -61.58 -4.91
C ASP A 145 -10.81 -60.58 -6.01
N HIS A 146 -9.64 -59.94 -5.87
CA HIS A 146 -8.43 -60.44 -6.57
C HIS A 146 -7.16 -59.63 -6.21
N THR A 147 -6.09 -60.39 -6.07
CA THR A 147 -4.69 -60.08 -5.78
C THR A 147 -4.01 -59.23 -6.86
N LYS A 148 -3.34 -58.12 -6.47
CA LYS A 148 -2.13 -57.60 -7.15
C LYS A 148 -1.41 -56.55 -6.29
N TRP A 149 -0.16 -56.82 -5.90
CA TRP A 149 0.76 -55.85 -5.28
C TRP A 149 2.04 -55.77 -6.11
N GLY A 150 2.48 -54.57 -6.47
CA GLY A 150 3.61 -54.40 -7.41
C GLY A 150 4.19 -52.97 -7.55
N TRP A 151 4.50 -52.31 -6.44
CA TRP A 151 5.63 -51.35 -6.27
C TRP A 151 5.76 -50.06 -7.11
N LEU A 152 4.76 -49.59 -7.88
CA LEU A 152 4.89 -48.32 -8.65
C LEU A 152 4.04 -47.12 -8.20
N ASP A 153 3.16 -47.23 -7.20
CA ASP A 153 2.29 -46.12 -6.76
C ASP A 153 2.58 -45.63 -5.33
N ARG A 154 3.84 -45.33 -5.01
CA ARG A 154 4.21 -44.79 -3.68
C ARG A 154 4.11 -43.26 -3.59
N GLU A 155 3.66 -42.57 -4.64
CA GLU A 155 3.57 -41.10 -4.66
C GLU A 155 2.12 -40.57 -4.80
N GLN A 156 1.12 -41.47 -4.92
CA GLN A 156 -0.30 -41.10 -5.05
C GLN A 156 -1.18 -41.40 -3.82
N ASN A 157 -0.62 -41.95 -2.74
CA ASN A 157 -1.36 -42.21 -1.50
C ASN A 157 -0.79 -41.41 -0.33
N LEU A 158 -0.92 -40.08 -0.38
CA LEU A 158 -1.02 -39.33 0.87
C LEU A 158 -2.40 -39.61 1.46
N PRO A 159 -2.54 -39.86 2.78
CA PRO A 159 -3.85 -40.02 3.40
C PRO A 159 -4.75 -38.83 3.04
N PRO A 160 -6.07 -39.01 2.85
CA PRO A 160 -6.98 -37.94 2.41
C PRO A 160 -6.94 -36.69 3.31
N ALA A 161 -6.52 -36.85 4.57
CA ALA A 161 -6.27 -35.76 5.50
C ALA A 161 -5.08 -34.86 5.12
N GLU A 162 -4.01 -35.39 4.52
CA GLU A 162 -2.82 -34.62 4.13
C GLU A 162 -3.03 -33.83 2.83
N THR A 163 -3.73 -34.41 1.84
CA THR A 163 -4.08 -33.70 0.60
C THR A 163 -5.04 -32.55 0.86
N GLY A 164 -6.02 -32.73 1.76
CA GLY A 164 -6.91 -31.66 2.21
C GLY A 164 -6.19 -30.56 3.00
N ARG A 165 -5.18 -30.94 3.79
CA ARG A 165 -4.36 -29.99 4.56
C ARG A 165 -3.50 -29.10 3.68
N LYS A 166 -2.85 -29.66 2.66
CA LYS A 166 -2.05 -28.91 1.68
C LYS A 166 -2.91 -27.91 0.87
N SER A 167 -4.08 -28.35 0.40
CA SER A 167 -5.03 -27.49 -0.32
C SER A 167 -5.54 -26.32 0.53
N ARG A 168 -5.78 -26.53 1.84
CA ARG A 168 -6.15 -25.47 2.79
C ARG A 168 -5.02 -24.48 3.05
N GLU A 169 -3.82 -24.97 3.28
CA GLU A 169 -2.63 -24.11 3.46
C GLU A 169 -2.39 -23.22 2.22
N ASP A 170 -2.55 -23.76 1.01
CA ASP A 170 -2.45 -22.99 -0.23
C ASP A 170 -3.54 -21.91 -0.35
N LYS A 171 -4.77 -22.22 0.04
CA LYS A 171 -5.90 -21.28 0.07
C LYS A 171 -5.65 -20.12 1.07
N TYR A 172 -5.23 -20.44 2.29
CA TYR A 172 -4.94 -19.45 3.33
C TYR A 172 -3.74 -18.56 2.94
N ASN A 173 -2.70 -19.16 2.36
CA ASN A 173 -1.57 -18.43 1.83
C ASN A 173 -1.99 -17.48 0.69
N GLY A 174 -2.96 -17.88 -0.14
CA GLY A 174 -3.54 -17.03 -1.18
C GLY A 174 -4.13 -15.73 -0.62
N ILE A 175 -4.94 -15.81 0.44
CA ILE A 175 -5.59 -14.64 1.04
C ILE A 175 -4.57 -13.65 1.61
N SER A 176 -3.58 -14.13 2.35
CA SER A 176 -2.53 -13.27 2.89
C SER A 176 -1.71 -12.60 1.78
N LYS A 177 -1.34 -13.37 0.75
CA LYS A 177 -0.63 -12.86 -0.44
C LYS A 177 -1.42 -11.73 -1.12
N VAL A 178 -2.73 -11.90 -1.32
CA VAL A 178 -3.59 -10.86 -1.93
C VAL A 178 -3.54 -9.59 -1.13
N MET A 179 -3.77 -9.68 0.18
CA MET A 179 -3.86 -8.48 1.00
C MET A 179 -2.55 -7.71 1.02
N CYS A 180 -1.41 -8.41 1.12
CA CYS A 180 -0.09 -7.78 1.04
C CYS A 180 0.17 -7.16 -0.36
N LEU A 181 -0.23 -7.86 -1.44
CA LEU A 181 -0.05 -7.38 -2.81
C LEU A 181 -0.91 -6.14 -3.10
N CYS A 182 -2.16 -6.11 -2.60
CA CYS A 182 -3.05 -4.95 -2.65
C CYS A 182 -2.39 -3.72 -2.01
N ILE A 183 -1.76 -3.88 -0.84
CA ILE A 183 -1.05 -2.78 -0.15
C ILE A 183 0.15 -2.30 -0.97
N ALA A 184 0.98 -3.22 -1.48
CA ALA A 184 2.16 -2.88 -2.25
C ALA A 184 1.84 -2.07 -3.53
N TYR A 185 0.84 -2.52 -4.29
CA TYR A 185 0.38 -1.77 -5.47
C TYR A 185 -0.27 -0.45 -5.09
N SER A 186 -1.10 -0.45 -4.04
CA SER A 186 -1.79 0.74 -3.60
C SER A 186 -0.85 1.85 -3.13
N ALA A 187 0.23 1.51 -2.41
CA ALA A 187 1.23 2.47 -2.00
C ALA A 187 1.86 3.14 -3.24
N THR A 188 2.26 2.33 -4.22
CA THR A 188 2.86 2.83 -5.46
C THR A 188 1.90 3.73 -6.25
N ILE A 189 0.63 3.36 -6.35
CA ILE A 189 -0.40 4.14 -7.07
C ILE A 189 -0.67 5.48 -6.36
N GLY A 190 -0.74 5.49 -5.03
CA GLY A 190 -0.95 6.72 -4.27
C GLY A 190 0.20 7.73 -4.41
N GLY A 191 1.43 7.24 -4.50
CA GLY A 191 2.61 8.09 -4.72
C GLY A 191 2.64 8.81 -6.07
N LEU A 192 1.77 8.46 -7.02
CA LEU A 192 1.64 9.14 -8.32
C LEU A 192 0.78 10.41 -8.23
N THR A 193 -0.11 10.50 -7.24
CA THR A 193 -1.13 11.56 -7.14
C THR A 193 -0.51 12.94 -6.92
N THR A 194 0.57 13.04 -6.15
CA THR A 194 1.26 14.31 -5.83
C THR A 194 2.65 14.35 -6.44
N ILE A 195 3.12 15.56 -6.73
CA ILE A 195 4.51 15.80 -7.15
C ILE A 195 5.49 15.31 -6.07
N THR A 196 5.09 15.39 -4.79
CA THR A 196 5.94 15.05 -3.66
C THR A 196 5.85 13.60 -3.17
N GLY A 197 4.89 12.82 -3.68
CA GLY A 197 4.69 11.43 -3.26
C GLY A 197 5.83 10.51 -3.70
N THR A 198 6.34 10.71 -4.92
CA THR A 198 7.45 9.91 -5.46
C THR A 198 8.55 10.80 -6.02
N SER A 199 9.81 10.45 -5.74
CA SER A 199 11.00 11.16 -6.24
C SER A 199 11.04 11.27 -7.77
N THR A 200 10.49 10.30 -8.49
CA THR A 200 10.36 10.32 -9.95
C THR A 200 9.54 11.51 -10.46
N ASN A 201 8.44 11.85 -9.77
CA ASN A 201 7.58 12.97 -10.14
C ASN A 201 8.31 14.31 -9.95
N LEU A 202 9.07 14.45 -8.86
CA LEU A 202 9.94 15.61 -8.64
C LEU A 202 11.00 15.75 -9.75
N ILE A 203 11.69 14.64 -10.07
CA ILE A 203 12.75 14.63 -11.09
C ILE A 203 12.19 15.00 -12.46
N PHE A 204 10.97 14.54 -12.78
CA PHE A 204 10.29 14.89 -14.02
C PHE A 204 9.96 16.38 -14.11
N ASN A 205 9.32 16.93 -13.07
CA ASN A 205 9.00 18.36 -12.99
C ASN A 205 10.27 19.21 -13.11
N PHE A 206 11.36 18.77 -12.49
CA PHE A 206 12.63 19.47 -12.50
C PHE A 206 13.32 19.50 -13.88
N ASN A 207 13.42 18.36 -14.57
CA ASN A 207 14.22 18.25 -15.80
C ASN A 207 13.46 18.57 -17.09
N TYR A 208 12.16 18.33 -17.15
CA TYR A 208 11.41 18.38 -18.41
C TYR A 208 10.32 19.45 -18.45
N CYS A 209 9.71 19.79 -17.31
CA CYS A 209 8.53 20.65 -17.30
C CYS A 209 8.46 21.51 -16.04
N GLN A 210 9.30 22.55 -15.96
CA GLN A 210 9.30 23.52 -14.85
C GLN A 210 8.01 24.37 -14.78
N CYS A 211 7.12 24.22 -15.77
CA CYS A 211 5.87 24.96 -15.87
C CYS A 211 4.68 24.28 -15.16
N ILE A 212 4.83 23.04 -14.66
CA ILE A 212 3.70 22.34 -14.03
C ILE A 212 3.63 22.68 -12.54
N ASN A 213 2.56 23.37 -12.16
CA ASN A 213 2.27 23.67 -10.76
C ASN A 213 1.73 22.46 -9.99
N PHE A 214 1.89 22.49 -8.67
CA PHE A 214 1.40 21.45 -7.76
C PHE A 214 -0.09 21.14 -7.98
N GLY A 215 -0.93 22.19 -8.05
CA GLY A 215 -2.37 22.03 -8.30
C GLY A 215 -2.69 21.42 -9.66
N SER A 216 -1.99 21.85 -10.72
CA SER A 216 -2.20 21.33 -12.08
C SER A 216 -1.82 19.85 -12.18
N TRP A 217 -0.70 19.44 -11.58
CA TRP A 217 -0.32 18.03 -11.49
C TRP A 217 -1.36 17.22 -10.72
N PHE A 218 -1.81 17.73 -9.58
CA PHE A 218 -2.77 17.03 -8.74
C PHE A 218 -4.11 16.79 -9.46
N ILE A 219 -4.64 17.81 -10.14
CA ILE A 219 -5.88 17.70 -10.92
C ILE A 219 -5.75 16.69 -12.06
N LEU A 220 -4.58 16.65 -12.72
CA LEU A 220 -4.29 15.67 -13.76
C LEU A 220 -4.17 14.24 -13.19
N SER A 221 -3.49 14.09 -12.06
CA SER A 221 -3.09 12.79 -11.53
C SER A 221 -4.17 12.10 -10.70
N ILE A 222 -5.04 12.81 -9.97
CA ILE A 222 -6.16 12.19 -9.24
C ILE A 222 -7.01 11.26 -10.10
N PRO A 223 -7.61 11.71 -11.23
CA PRO A 223 -8.53 10.85 -11.98
C PRO A 223 -7.81 9.59 -12.48
N ILE A 224 -6.56 9.74 -12.93
CA ILE A 224 -5.72 8.63 -13.39
C ILE A 224 -5.47 7.65 -12.24
N THR A 225 -5.07 8.14 -11.07
CA THR A 225 -4.79 7.30 -9.90
C THR A 225 -6.04 6.58 -9.37
N VAL A 226 -7.20 7.24 -9.35
CA VAL A 226 -8.47 6.60 -8.98
C VAL A 226 -8.84 5.49 -9.97
N ILE A 227 -8.71 5.74 -11.27
CA ILE A 227 -8.98 4.73 -12.31
C ILE A 227 -8.03 3.54 -12.16
N ILE A 228 -6.72 3.78 -12.05
CA ILE A 228 -5.73 2.71 -11.91
C ILE A 228 -5.94 1.95 -10.60
N LEU A 229 -6.25 2.63 -9.49
CA LEU A 229 -6.53 1.97 -8.20
C LEU A 229 -7.73 1.02 -8.31
N LEU A 230 -8.81 1.46 -8.95
CA LEU A 230 -10.00 0.64 -9.17
C LEU A 230 -9.71 -0.53 -10.13
N LEU A 231 -8.97 -0.30 -11.21
CA LEU A 231 -8.56 -1.36 -12.14
C LEU A 231 -7.66 -2.39 -11.46
N SER A 232 -6.70 -1.96 -10.64
CA SER A 232 -5.84 -2.85 -9.85
C SER A 232 -6.64 -3.63 -8.83
N TRP A 233 -7.62 -3.02 -8.17
CA TRP A 233 -8.50 -3.73 -7.25
C TRP A 233 -9.32 -4.80 -7.99
N VAL A 234 -9.97 -4.46 -9.11
CA VAL A 234 -10.74 -5.44 -9.91
C VAL A 234 -9.84 -6.56 -10.41
N TRP A 235 -8.63 -6.24 -10.88
CA TRP A 235 -7.66 -7.23 -11.35
C TRP A 235 -7.22 -8.20 -10.25
N LEU A 236 -6.89 -7.69 -9.07
CA LEU A 236 -6.47 -8.52 -7.93
C LEU A 236 -7.62 -9.36 -7.37
N GLN A 237 -8.84 -8.82 -7.38
CA GLN A 237 -10.05 -9.55 -7.03
C GLN A 237 -10.32 -10.67 -8.04
N TRP A 238 -10.19 -10.40 -9.34
CA TRP A 238 -10.38 -11.40 -10.38
C TRP A 238 -9.36 -12.54 -10.28
N LEU A 239 -8.09 -12.21 -10.05
CA LEU A 239 -7.00 -13.19 -9.97
C LEU A 239 -7.17 -14.20 -8.82
N PHE A 240 -7.83 -13.81 -7.72
CA PHE A 240 -7.88 -14.64 -6.50
C PHE A 240 -9.27 -15.08 -6.04
N LEU A 241 -10.34 -14.32 -6.30
CA LEU A 241 -11.71 -14.70 -5.93
C LEU A 241 -12.49 -15.33 -7.11
N GLY A 242 -11.96 -15.31 -8.34
CA GLY A 242 -12.68 -15.78 -9.52
C GLY A 242 -13.84 -14.85 -9.93
N PHE A 243 -14.60 -15.24 -10.96
CA PHE A 243 -15.66 -14.41 -11.58
C PHE A 243 -16.96 -14.27 -10.75
N ASP A 244 -16.90 -14.28 -9.42
CA ASP A 244 -18.10 -14.19 -8.55
C ASP A 244 -18.50 -12.73 -8.23
N PHE A 245 -18.71 -11.92 -9.27
CA PHE A 245 -19.20 -10.53 -9.16
C PHE A 245 -20.49 -10.41 -8.32
N LYS A 246 -21.32 -11.47 -8.31
CA LYS A 246 -22.57 -11.53 -7.54
C LYS A 246 -22.32 -11.57 -6.03
N SER A 247 -21.21 -12.15 -5.56
CA SER A 247 -20.82 -12.18 -4.14
C SER A 247 -20.21 -10.87 -3.67
N MET A 248 -19.55 -10.15 -4.59
CA MET A 248 -18.88 -8.87 -4.38
C MET A 248 -19.88 -7.72 -4.16
N PHE A 249 -20.98 -7.70 -4.93
CA PHE A 249 -22.08 -6.75 -4.76
C PHE A 249 -23.18 -7.24 -3.80
N ARG A 250 -23.00 -8.40 -3.15
CA ARG A 250 -23.93 -8.89 -2.14
C ARG A 250 -23.71 -8.11 -0.84
N CYS A 251 -24.30 -6.92 -0.77
CA CYS A 251 -24.50 -6.17 0.47
C CYS A 251 -25.58 -6.89 1.28
N GLY A 252 -25.21 -8.01 1.91
CA GLY A 252 -26.09 -8.77 2.77
C GLY A 252 -26.37 -8.00 4.07
N LYS A 253 -27.63 -7.95 4.49
CA LYS A 253 -28.03 -7.36 5.79
C LYS A 253 -27.50 -8.15 6.99
N GLU A 254 -27.09 -9.40 6.78
CA GLU A 254 -26.60 -10.30 7.82
C GLU A 254 -25.08 -10.47 7.69
N LYS A 255 -24.35 -10.04 8.72
CA LYS A 255 -22.89 -10.13 8.77
C LYS A 255 -22.49 -11.56 9.09
N THR A 256 -21.79 -12.21 8.16
CA THR A 256 -21.20 -13.54 8.36
C THR A 256 -20.27 -13.53 9.59
N ALA A 257 -20.11 -14.66 10.30
CA ALA A 257 -19.20 -14.77 11.45
C ALA A 257 -17.78 -14.23 11.14
N ARG A 258 -17.28 -14.46 9.91
CA ARG A 258 -16.03 -13.89 9.38
C ARG A 258 -15.98 -12.35 9.38
N GLU A 259 -17.07 -11.71 8.97
CA GLU A 259 -17.17 -10.25 8.93
C GLU A 259 -17.20 -9.67 10.34
N GLN A 260 -17.83 -10.36 11.28
CA GLN A 260 -17.85 -9.94 12.68
C GLN A 260 -16.47 -10.08 13.33
N ALA A 261 -15.76 -11.19 13.11
CA ALA A 261 -14.39 -11.39 13.57
C ALA A 261 -13.44 -10.31 13.00
N SER A 262 -13.50 -10.07 11.68
CA SER A 262 -12.70 -9.05 10.99
C SER A 262 -12.96 -7.64 11.55
N ALA A 263 -14.22 -7.31 11.88
CA ALA A 263 -14.57 -6.02 12.48
C ALA A 263 -14.06 -5.90 13.92
N GLN A 264 -14.04 -7.01 14.67
CA GLN A 264 -13.52 -7.02 16.03
C GLN A 264 -12.02 -6.70 16.05
N VAL A 265 -11.21 -7.27 15.14
CA VAL A 265 -9.75 -6.97 15.04
C VAL A 265 -9.52 -5.50 14.77
N ILE A 266 -10.21 -4.96 13.76
CA ILE A 266 -10.02 -3.57 13.35
C ILE A 266 -10.40 -2.64 14.50
N ARG A 267 -11.45 -3.00 15.25
CA ARG A 267 -11.88 -2.26 16.43
C ARG A 267 -10.94 -2.43 17.61
N GLU A 268 -10.32 -3.59 17.78
CA GLU A 268 -9.29 -3.85 18.79
C GLU A 268 -8.02 -3.05 18.49
N GLU A 269 -7.52 -3.09 17.25
CA GLU A 269 -6.42 -2.26 16.78
C GLU A 269 -6.74 -0.77 16.97
N TYR A 270 -7.97 -0.34 16.64
CA TYR A 270 -8.42 1.03 16.89
C TYR A 270 -8.45 1.38 18.39
N LYS A 271 -8.83 0.44 19.26
CA LYS A 271 -8.80 0.63 20.72
C LYS A 271 -7.37 0.68 21.28
N LYS A 272 -6.42 -0.08 20.71
CA LYS A 272 -5.01 -0.06 21.11
C LYS A 272 -4.36 1.31 20.91
N LEU A 273 -4.85 2.10 19.95
CA LEU A 273 -4.40 3.48 19.73
C LEU A 273 -4.79 4.44 20.88
N GLY A 274 -5.59 4.00 21.85
CA GLY A 274 -6.01 4.76 23.02
C GLY A 274 -7.06 5.84 22.69
N PRO A 275 -7.91 6.21 23.67
CA PRO A 275 -8.73 7.41 23.56
C PRO A 275 -7.82 8.64 23.54
N ILE A 276 -8.16 9.62 22.71
CA ILE A 276 -7.37 10.84 22.54
C ILE A 276 -7.36 11.61 23.87
N ARG A 277 -6.32 11.46 24.68
CA ARG A 277 -6.13 12.22 25.93
C ARG A 277 -5.57 13.60 25.58
N TYR A 278 -5.95 14.63 26.35
CA TYR A 278 -5.59 16.03 26.10
C TYR A 278 -4.08 16.30 25.91
N VAL A 279 -3.21 15.48 26.51
CA VAL A 279 -1.74 15.58 26.39
C VAL A 279 -1.23 15.09 25.02
N GLU A 280 -1.88 14.09 24.42
CA GLU A 280 -1.56 13.59 23.06
C GLU A 280 -2.32 14.36 21.97
N LEU A 281 -3.45 14.97 22.34
CA LEU A 281 -4.31 15.75 21.44
C LEU A 281 -3.60 16.98 20.88
N TYR A 282 -2.90 17.74 21.72
CA TYR A 282 -2.26 18.99 21.31
C TYR A 282 -1.31 18.80 20.12
N PRO A 283 -0.32 17.89 20.18
CA PRO A 283 0.60 17.71 19.07
C PRO A 283 -0.01 17.00 17.84
N GLU A 284 -1.02 16.14 18.02
CA GLU A 284 -1.78 15.56 16.90
C GLU A 284 -2.55 16.65 16.14
N ILE A 285 -3.22 17.56 16.85
CA ILE A 285 -3.90 18.70 16.23
C ILE A 285 -2.89 19.65 15.59
N VAL A 286 -1.77 19.96 16.25
CA VAL A 286 -0.76 20.85 15.68
C VAL A 286 -0.19 20.26 14.39
N THR A 287 0.13 18.98 14.35
CA THR A 287 0.61 18.34 13.11
C THR A 287 -0.46 18.28 12.02
N LEU A 288 -1.73 18.07 12.37
CA LEU A 288 -2.84 18.14 11.43
C LEU A 288 -3.03 19.57 10.88
N VAL A 289 -2.98 20.59 11.73
CA VAL A 289 -3.10 22.00 11.35
C VAL A 289 -1.93 22.39 10.45
N LEU A 290 -0.70 22.02 10.81
CA LEU A 290 0.49 22.26 9.98
C LEU A 290 0.37 21.57 8.61
N PHE A 291 -0.12 20.33 8.58
CA PHE A 291 -0.33 19.58 7.34
C PHE A 291 -1.39 20.22 6.44
N ILE A 292 -2.54 20.59 7.00
CA ILE A 292 -3.61 21.28 6.27
C ILE A 292 -3.12 22.63 5.76
N LEU A 293 -2.46 23.42 6.62
CA LEU A 293 -1.88 24.71 6.25
C LEU A 293 -0.89 24.54 5.10
N MET A 294 0.03 23.59 5.21
CA MET A 294 1.03 23.31 4.20
C MET A 294 0.41 22.86 2.87
N THR A 295 -0.61 22.01 2.91
CA THR A 295 -1.34 21.58 1.71
C THR A 295 -2.07 22.76 1.06
N LEU A 296 -2.75 23.60 1.86
CA LEU A 296 -3.39 24.82 1.38
C LEU A 296 -2.38 25.78 0.76
N LEU A 297 -1.21 25.98 1.38
CA LEU A 297 -0.15 26.81 0.84
C LEU A 297 0.36 26.27 -0.50
N TRP A 298 0.51 24.96 -0.66
CA TRP A 298 0.91 24.37 -1.94
C TRP A 298 -0.13 24.56 -3.04
N PHE A 299 -1.42 24.40 -2.74
CA PHE A 299 -2.49 24.66 -3.71
C PHE A 299 -2.62 26.14 -4.07
N THR A 300 -2.42 27.02 -3.10
CA THR A 300 -2.55 28.48 -3.29
C THR A 300 -1.27 29.15 -3.80
N ARG A 301 -0.17 28.38 -3.98
CA ARG A 301 1.12 28.91 -4.46
C ARG A 301 0.99 29.56 -5.82
N ASP A 302 0.47 28.81 -6.79
CA ASP A 302 0.21 29.26 -8.16
C ASP A 302 -0.95 28.43 -8.74
N PRO A 303 -2.20 28.73 -8.36
CA PRO A 303 -3.35 27.95 -8.81
C PRO A 303 -3.67 28.12 -10.30
N GLY A 304 -3.00 29.04 -11.01
CA GLY A 304 -3.18 29.29 -12.45
C GLY A 304 -4.43 30.11 -12.80
N PHE A 305 -5.46 30.12 -11.95
CA PHE A 305 -6.70 30.90 -12.14
C PHE A 305 -6.67 32.27 -11.44
N ILE A 306 -5.89 32.40 -10.36
CA ILE A 306 -5.70 33.62 -9.57
C ILE A 306 -4.18 33.77 -9.38
N PRO A 307 -3.61 35.00 -9.40
CA PRO A 307 -2.23 35.19 -8.98
C PRO A 307 -2.08 34.64 -7.56
N GLY A 308 -1.35 33.54 -7.42
CA GLY A 308 -1.16 32.88 -6.13
C GLY A 308 -0.30 33.74 -5.20
N TRP A 309 -0.07 33.27 -3.98
CA TRP A 309 0.78 34.02 -3.04
C TRP A 309 2.24 34.11 -3.50
N SER A 310 2.66 33.33 -4.51
CA SER A 310 3.95 33.49 -5.19
C SER A 310 4.17 34.92 -5.72
N SER A 311 3.09 35.58 -6.15
CA SER A 311 3.10 36.93 -6.72
C SER A 311 3.49 38.01 -5.71
N LEU A 312 3.43 37.70 -4.41
CA LEU A 312 3.90 38.58 -3.33
C LEU A 312 5.44 38.58 -3.21
N PHE A 313 6.13 37.60 -3.80
CA PHE A 313 7.59 37.47 -3.78
C PHE A 313 8.21 37.47 -5.20
N PRO A 314 8.00 38.53 -6.01
CA PRO A 314 8.47 38.55 -7.40
C PRO A 314 10.01 38.57 -7.53
N ASN A 315 10.72 39.07 -6.52
CA ASN A 315 12.18 39.32 -6.60
C ASN A 315 13.07 38.11 -6.26
N PHE A 316 12.51 37.00 -5.75
CA PHE A 316 13.30 35.81 -5.41
C PHE A 316 13.42 34.80 -6.57
N TRP A 317 12.52 34.85 -7.56
CA TRP A 317 12.40 33.82 -8.61
C TRP A 317 12.83 34.29 -10.00
N SER A 318 13.26 35.55 -10.16
CA SER A 318 13.72 36.09 -11.46
C SER A 318 15.09 35.56 -11.93
N CYS A 319 15.78 34.75 -11.12
CA CYS A 319 17.02 34.07 -11.52
C CYS A 319 16.80 32.63 -11.99
N SER A 320 16.00 32.42 -13.04
CA SER A 320 16.13 31.20 -13.87
C SER A 320 15.69 31.40 -15.33
N SER A 321 15.33 32.61 -15.75
CA SER A 321 14.99 32.90 -17.15
C SER A 321 16.13 33.58 -17.93
N ASN A 322 17.22 33.95 -17.27
CA ASN A 322 18.40 34.58 -17.90
C ASN A 322 19.70 33.89 -17.49
N THR A 323 19.89 32.65 -17.96
CA THR A 323 21.24 32.11 -18.18
C THR A 323 21.14 31.06 -19.28
N ILE A 324 21.47 31.52 -20.50
CA ILE A 324 22.09 30.82 -21.65
C ILE A 324 21.80 29.32 -21.77
#